data_AF-A3JGZ8-F1
#
_entry.id   AF-A3JGZ8-F1
#
_cell.length_a   1.000
_cell.length_b   1.000
_cell.length_c   1.000
_cell.angle_alpha   90.00
_cell.angle_beta   90.00
_cell.angle_gamma   90.00
#
_symmetry.space_group_name_H-M   'P 1'
#
loop_
_entity.id
_entity.type
_entity.pdbx_description
1 polymer ?
#
loop_
_entity_poly.entity_id
_entity_poly.type
_entity_poly.pdbx_seq_one_letter_code
_entity_poly.pdbx_strand_id
1 'polypeptide(L)'
;MTPTERAHVWQQHITDWEASGVSGSAYCKQQSLVYHQFVYWRQKLAPTEGSPKQDQAATGFARVVSAPSVGICEADDLTVSLPGGASITGLHAGNIELLGAVLRQL
;
A
#
# COMPACT_ATOMS: atom_id res chain seq x y z
N MET A 1 -11.82 22.99 7.76
CA MET A 1 -11.85 21.67 8.39
C MET A 1 -10.75 20.82 7.78
N THR A 2 -9.76 20.43 8.58
CA THR A 2 -8.61 19.64 8.13
C THR A 2 -9.05 18.21 7.78
N PRO A 3 -8.27 17.45 6.97
CA PRO A 3 -8.58 16.05 6.67
C PRO A 3 -8.76 15.18 7.93
N THR A 4 -8.00 15.46 8.98
CA THR A 4 -8.00 14.73 10.25
C THR A 4 -9.25 15.04 11.09
N GLU A 5 -9.71 16.28 11.13
CA GLU A 5 -10.95 16.67 11.81
C GLU A 5 -12.17 15.96 11.20
N ARG A 6 -12.22 15.87 9.87
CA ARG A 6 -13.32 15.16 9.19
C ARG A 6 -13.35 13.69 9.56
N ALA A 7 -12.17 13.05 9.67
CA ALA A 7 -12.09 11.65 10.08
C ALA A 7 -12.64 11.44 11.49
N HIS A 8 -12.33 12.32 12.44
CA HIS A 8 -12.86 12.23 13.81
C HIS A 8 -14.39 12.40 13.86
N VAL A 9 -14.93 13.38 13.13
CA VAL A 9 -16.38 13.59 13.07
C VAL A 9 -17.09 12.37 12.48
N TRP A 10 -16.55 11.80 11.40
CA TRP A 10 -17.12 10.61 10.81
C TRP A 10 -16.98 9.38 11.71
N GLN A 11 -15.87 9.24 12.44
CA GLN A 11 -15.70 8.19 13.44
C GLN A 11 -16.81 8.24 14.50
N GLN A 12 -17.13 9.44 15.01
CA GLN A 12 -18.21 9.60 15.98
C GLN A 12 -19.56 9.16 15.39
N HIS A 13 -19.89 9.59 14.17
CA HIS A 13 -21.13 9.19 13.51
C HIS A 13 -21.23 7.67 13.28
N ILE A 14 -20.12 6.99 12.97
CA ILE A 14 -20.11 5.53 12.83
C ILE A 14 -20.36 4.86 14.18
N THR A 15 -19.70 5.30 15.25
CA THR A 15 -19.91 4.77 16.61
C THR A 15 -21.36 4.97 17.08
N ASP A 16 -21.92 6.18 16.87
CA ASP A 16 -23.29 6.50 17.26
C ASP A 16 -24.30 5.67 16.43
N TRP A 17 -24.01 5.43 15.15
CA TRP A 17 -24.81 4.57 14.29
C TRP A 17 -24.79 3.11 14.77
N GLU A 18 -23.63 2.56 15.10
CA GLU A 18 -23.47 1.20 15.63
C GLU A 18 -24.22 1.03 16.95
N ALA A 19 -24.15 2.02 17.85
CA ALA A 19 -24.89 2.04 19.10
C ALA A 19 -26.41 2.14 18.90
N SER A 20 -26.86 2.81 17.84
CA SER A 20 -28.28 2.99 17.54
C SER A 20 -28.94 1.71 16.99
N GLY A 21 -28.17 0.77 16.42
CA GLY A 21 -28.68 -0.49 15.89
C GLY A 21 -29.63 -0.36 14.69
N VAL A 22 -29.77 0.86 14.12
CA VAL A 22 -30.64 1.14 12.98
C VAL A 22 -29.91 0.89 11.66
N SER A 23 -30.64 0.78 10.55
CA SER A 23 -30.00 0.72 9.23
C SER A 23 -29.27 2.03 8.90
N GLY A 24 -28.15 1.95 8.16
CA GLY A 24 -27.36 3.14 7.82
C GLY A 24 -28.16 4.19 7.04
N SER A 25 -29.15 3.78 6.23
CA SER A 25 -30.04 4.71 5.54
C SER A 25 -31.01 5.42 6.48
N ALA A 26 -31.51 4.75 7.51
CA ALA A 26 -32.34 5.37 8.54
C ALA A 26 -31.54 6.37 9.39
N TYR A 27 -30.32 6.00 9.79
CA TYR A 27 -29.40 6.90 10.50
C TYR A 27 -29.05 8.14 9.68
N CYS A 28 -28.72 7.96 8.39
CA CYS A 28 -28.45 9.10 7.51
C CYS A 28 -29.64 10.04 7.37
N LYS A 29 -30.87 9.51 7.33
CA LYS A 29 -32.09 10.33 7.31
C LYS A 29 -32.29 11.09 8.63
N GLN A 30 -32.06 10.44 9.77
CA GLN A 30 -32.24 11.06 11.09
C GLN A 30 -31.21 12.17 11.35
N GLN A 31 -29.95 11.95 10.97
CA GLN A 31 -28.85 12.88 11.20
C GLN A 31 -28.59 13.84 10.02
N SER A 32 -29.46 13.82 8.99
CA SER A 32 -29.31 14.61 7.76
C SER A 32 -27.93 14.44 7.08
N LEU A 33 -27.40 13.21 7.11
CA LEU A 33 -26.11 12.86 6.53
C LEU A 33 -26.26 12.39 5.08
N VAL A 34 -25.23 12.66 4.28
CA VAL A 34 -25.17 12.20 2.91
C VAL A 34 -24.77 10.73 2.86
N TYR A 35 -25.67 9.88 2.34
CA TYR A 35 -25.52 8.43 2.39
C TYR A 35 -24.21 7.91 1.76
N HIS A 36 -23.79 8.44 0.61
CA HIS A 36 -22.56 7.98 -0.04
C HIS A 36 -21.30 8.30 0.78
N GLN A 37 -21.29 9.41 1.53
CA GLN A 37 -20.17 9.77 2.40
C GLN A 37 -20.13 8.83 3.60
N PHE A 38 -21.29 8.54 4.18
CA PHE A 38 -21.42 7.56 5.26
C PHE A 38 -20.87 6.19 4.85
N VAL A 39 -21.25 5.67 3.69
CA VAL A 39 -20.74 4.39 3.18
C VAL A 39 -19.23 4.43 3.00
N TYR A 40 -18.70 5.50 2.38
CA TYR A 40 -17.26 5.69 2.19
C TYR A 40 -16.50 5.68 3.52
N TRP A 41 -16.95 6.47 4.50
CA TRP A 41 -16.28 6.57 5.80
C TRP A 41 -16.42 5.29 6.62
N ARG A 42 -17.55 4.60 6.55
CA ARG A 42 -17.71 3.29 7.18
C ARG A 42 -16.71 2.28 6.64
N GLN A 43 -16.49 2.25 5.32
CA GLN A 43 -15.48 1.36 4.71
C GLN A 43 -14.05 1.78 5.06
N LYS A 44 -13.78 3.08 5.11
CA LYS A 44 -12.46 3.62 5.39
C LYS A 44 -12.03 3.45 6.84
N LEU A 45 -12.98 3.49 7.78
CA LEU A 45 -12.77 3.39 9.22
C LEU A 45 -12.94 1.95 9.74
N ALA A 46 -13.54 1.05 8.94
CA ALA A 46 -13.57 -0.36 9.27
C ALA A 46 -12.13 -0.86 9.44
N PRO A 47 -11.83 -1.64 10.51
CA PRO A 47 -10.52 -2.22 10.72
C PRO A 47 -10.19 -3.09 9.50
N THR A 48 -9.29 -2.56 8.67
CA THR A 48 -8.81 -3.20 7.46
C THR A 48 -7.85 -4.30 7.87
N GLU A 49 -8.40 -5.46 8.25
CA GLU A 49 -7.72 -6.75 8.10
C GLU A 49 -7.69 -7.06 6.61
N GLY A 50 -6.83 -6.35 5.88
CA GLY A 50 -6.72 -6.47 4.43
C GLY A 50 -7.87 -5.75 3.70
N SER A 51 -7.49 -5.05 2.64
CA SER A 51 -8.40 -4.35 1.73
C SER A 51 -9.67 -5.16 1.45
N PRO A 52 -10.86 -4.56 1.34
CA PRO A 52 -11.99 -5.27 0.80
C PRO A 52 -11.57 -5.73 -0.60
N LYS A 53 -11.37 -7.06 -0.75
CA LYS A 53 -11.63 -7.73 -2.00
C LYS A 53 -13.08 -7.42 -2.30
N GLN A 54 -13.31 -6.28 -2.94
CA GLN A 54 -14.41 -6.11 -3.85
C GLN A 54 -14.44 -7.41 -4.64
N ASP A 55 -15.52 -8.18 -4.56
CA ASP A 55 -15.75 -9.34 -5.42
C ASP A 55 -15.51 -8.84 -6.85
N GLN A 56 -14.30 -9.12 -7.35
CA GLN A 56 -13.84 -8.69 -8.65
C GLN A 56 -14.56 -9.59 -9.63
N ALA A 57 -15.79 -9.19 -9.99
CA ALA A 57 -16.29 -9.45 -11.32
C ALA A 57 -15.13 -9.20 -12.28
N ALA A 58 -14.77 -10.23 -13.05
CA ALA A 58 -13.56 -10.31 -13.87
C ALA A 58 -13.46 -9.11 -14.83
N THR A 59 -12.97 -7.98 -14.35
CA THR A 59 -12.43 -6.94 -15.20
C THR A 59 -11.11 -7.51 -15.70
N GLY A 60 -10.97 -7.70 -17.02
CA GLY A 60 -9.81 -8.31 -17.70
C GLY A 60 -8.47 -7.60 -17.53
N PHE A 61 -8.27 -6.92 -16.40
CA PHE A 61 -7.08 -6.23 -15.99
C PHE A 61 -6.44 -6.98 -14.83
N ALA A 62 -5.20 -7.41 -15.01
CA ALA A 62 -4.39 -8.00 -13.95
C ALA A 62 -3.95 -6.91 -12.97
N ARG A 63 -4.10 -7.17 -11.67
CA ARG A 63 -3.59 -6.29 -10.63
C ARG A 63 -2.07 -6.35 -10.61
N VAL A 64 -1.40 -5.24 -10.93
CA VAL A 64 0.04 -5.10 -10.70
C VAL A 64 0.26 -4.87 -9.21
N VAL A 65 0.91 -5.83 -8.56
CA VAL A 65 1.44 -5.66 -7.21
C VAL A 65 2.81 -5.02 -7.35
N SER A 66 2.98 -3.82 -6.81
CA SER A 66 4.31 -3.22 -6.66
C SER A 66 5.14 -4.19 -5.83
N ALA A 67 6.24 -4.70 -6.40
CA ALA A 67 7.24 -5.41 -5.60
C ALA A 67 7.62 -4.51 -4.42
N PRO A 68 7.88 -5.07 -3.22
CA PRO A 68 8.45 -4.27 -2.15
C PRO A 68 9.66 -3.57 -2.74
N SER A 69 9.61 -2.25 -2.80
CA SER A 69 10.78 -1.44 -3.06
C SER A 69 11.78 -1.87 -2.03
N VAL A 70 12.77 -2.67 -2.45
CA VAL A 70 13.98 -2.92 -1.68
C VAL A 70 14.39 -1.56 -1.15
N GLY A 71 14.44 -1.48 0.18
CA GLY A 71 14.60 -0.24 0.90
C GLY A 71 15.72 0.58 0.27
N ILE A 72 15.45 1.86 0.13
CA ILE A 72 16.51 2.85 -0.02
C ILE A 72 17.32 2.76 1.28
N CYS A 73 18.33 1.90 1.27
CA CYS A 73 19.42 1.87 2.23
C CYS A 73 20.66 2.13 1.38
N GLU A 74 21.46 3.10 1.79
CA GLU A 74 22.69 3.53 1.11
C GLU A 74 23.66 2.36 0.89
N ALA A 75 23.50 1.69 -0.23
CA ALA A 75 24.54 0.85 -0.80
C ALA A 75 24.39 1.00 -2.31
N ASP A 76 25.36 1.70 -2.88
CA ASP A 76 25.58 1.89 -4.31
C ASP A 76 25.96 0.52 -4.91
N ASP A 77 25.06 -0.46 -4.81
CA ASP A 77 25.30 -1.86 -5.10
C ASP A 77 24.99 -2.12 -6.57
N LEU A 78 26.03 -2.06 -7.39
CA LEU A 78 25.97 -2.38 -8.80
C LEU A 78 26.00 -3.91 -9.00
N THR A 79 25.24 -4.38 -9.99
CA THR A 79 25.29 -5.79 -10.43
C THR A 79 25.77 -5.86 -11.87
N VAL A 80 26.75 -6.72 -12.15
CA VAL A 80 27.30 -6.96 -13.48
C VAL A 80 27.11 -8.44 -13.85
N SER A 81 26.50 -8.68 -15.00
CA SER A 81 26.35 -10.02 -15.58
C SER A 81 27.35 -10.23 -16.71
N LEU A 82 28.10 -11.33 -16.66
CA LEU A 82 29.07 -11.69 -17.68
C LEU A 82 28.45 -12.62 -18.74
N PRO A 83 28.92 -12.56 -20.00
CA PRO A 83 28.55 -13.54 -21.02
C PRO A 83 29.11 -14.92 -20.61
N GLY A 84 28.22 -15.79 -20.12
CA GLY A 84 28.57 -17.05 -19.46
C GLY A 84 27.67 -17.40 -18.27
N GLY A 85 26.79 -16.48 -17.84
CA GLY A 85 25.80 -16.74 -16.79
C GLY A 85 26.30 -16.46 -15.37
N ALA A 86 27.56 -16.09 -15.21
CA ALA A 86 28.07 -15.56 -13.94
C ALA A 86 27.50 -14.15 -13.69
N SER A 87 27.04 -13.91 -12.46
CA SER A 87 26.58 -12.59 -12.02
C SER A 87 27.31 -12.18 -10.75
N ILE A 88 27.84 -10.96 -10.77
CA ILE A 88 28.57 -10.35 -9.64
C ILE A 88 27.65 -9.26 -9.08
N THR A 89 27.25 -9.42 -7.82
CA THR A 89 26.31 -8.54 -7.12
C THR A 89 27.01 -7.81 -5.97
N GLY A 90 26.47 -6.66 -5.56
CA GLY A 90 26.96 -5.92 -4.40
C GLY A 90 28.25 -5.15 -4.67
N LEU A 91 28.45 -4.66 -5.89
CA LEU A 91 29.63 -3.88 -6.25
C LEU A 91 29.48 -2.46 -5.75
N HIS A 92 30.42 -1.98 -4.94
CA HIS A 92 30.45 -0.61 -4.42
C HIS A 92 31.88 -0.06 -4.47
N ALA A 93 32.07 1.24 -4.22
CA ALA A 93 33.38 1.90 -4.35
C ALA A 93 34.52 1.26 -3.54
N GLY A 94 34.21 0.55 -2.46
CA GLY A 94 35.18 -0.16 -1.63
C GLY A 94 35.64 -1.51 -2.18
N ASN A 95 34.92 -2.10 -3.14
CA ASN A 95 35.23 -3.42 -3.68
C ASN A 95 35.48 -3.43 -5.20
N ILE A 96 35.36 -2.28 -5.87
CA ILE A 96 35.54 -2.17 -7.32
C ILE A 96 36.93 -2.62 -7.80
N GLU A 97 37.98 -2.44 -6.98
CA GLU A 97 39.34 -2.91 -7.29
C GLU A 97 39.43 -4.45 -7.29
N LEU A 98 38.61 -5.13 -6.46
CA LEU A 98 38.53 -6.59 -6.45
C LEU A 98 37.89 -7.12 -7.73
N LEU A 99 36.92 -6.40 -8.30
CA LEU A 99 36.33 -6.76 -9.60
C LEU A 99 37.42 -6.82 -10.68
N GLY A 100 38.30 -5.81 -10.73
CA GLY A 100 39.42 -5.77 -11.67
C GLY A 100 40.44 -6.89 -11.46
N ALA A 101 40.62 -7.38 -10.23
CA ALA A 101 41.48 -8.52 -9.94
C ALA A 101 40.84 -9.85 -10.38
N VAL A 102 39.56 -10.05 -10.08
CA VAL A 102 38.79 -11.25 -10.45
C VAL A 102 38.69 -11.39 -11.96
N LEU A 103 38.39 -10.29 -12.67
CA LEU A 103 38.29 -10.31 -14.14
C LEU A 103 39.61 -10.62 -14.85
N ARG A 104 40.76 -10.39 -14.21
CA ARG A 104 42.08 -10.71 -14.79
C ARG A 104 42.47 -12.20 -14.61
N GLN A 105 41.80 -12.92 -13.72
CA GLN A 105 42.05 -14.34 -13.46
C GLN A 105 41.10 -15.27 -14.25
N LEU A 106 40.12 -14.69 -14.94
CA LEU A 106 39.23 -15.36 -15.89
C LEU A 106 39.79 -15.24 -17.31
#